data_AF-A0A800BU32-F1
#
_entry.id   AF-A0A800BU32-F1
#
_cell.length_a   1.000
_cell.length_b   1.000
_cell.length_c   1.000
_cell.angle_alpha   90.00
_cell.angle_beta   90.00
_cell.angle_gamma   90.00
#
_symmetry.space_group_name_H-M   'P 1'
#
loop_
_entity.id
_entity.type
_entity.pdbx_description
1 polymer ?
#
loop_
_entity_poly.entity_id
_entity_poly.type
_entity_poly.pdbx_seq_one_letter_code
_entity_poly.pdbx_strand_id
1 'polypeptide(L)' 'PLPQVRLMPTGGVDANNAADFIRAGADVICVGSALIDKEAIAEGRFEVLTENARRLLAAVKEGRGQS' A
#
# COMPACT_ATOMS: atom_id res chain seq x y z
N PRO A 1 -18.52 2.08 -15.56
CA PRO A 1 -17.89 2.34 -14.24
C PRO A 1 -18.95 2.84 -13.24
N LEU A 2 -18.82 2.50 -11.96
CA LEU A 2 -19.72 2.93 -10.87
C LEU A 2 -19.02 4.03 -10.04
N PRO A 3 -18.93 5.28 -10.53
CA PRO A 3 -18.10 6.33 -9.94
C PRO A 3 -18.51 6.73 -8.52
N GLN A 4 -19.73 6.41 -8.10
CA GLN A 4 -20.23 6.64 -6.74
C GLN A 4 -19.77 5.59 -5.72
N VAL A 5 -19.25 4.44 -6.17
CA VAL A 5 -18.85 3.35 -5.29
C VAL A 5 -17.38 3.48 -4.94
N ARG A 6 -17.10 3.66 -3.65
CA ARG A 6 -15.73 3.70 -3.12
C ARG A 6 -15.17 2.29 -3.06
N LEU A 7 -14.06 2.04 -3.74
CA LEU A 7 -13.44 0.71 -3.77
C LEU A 7 -12.29 0.61 -2.76
N MET A 8 -12.23 -0.53 -2.08
CA MET A 8 -11.18 -0.88 -1.12
C MET A 8 -10.68 -2.32 -1.38
N PRO A 9 -9.80 -2.54 -2.38
CA PRO A 9 -9.17 -3.84 -2.61
C PRO A 9 -8.37 -4.30 -1.39
N THR A 10 -8.44 -5.60 -1.12
CA THR A 10 -7.71 -6.28 -0.05
C THR A 10 -7.08 -7.56 -0.58
N GLY A 11 -5.89 -7.91 -0.07
CA GLY A 11 -5.16 -9.11 -0.49
C GLY A 11 -4.26 -8.87 -1.71
N GLY A 12 -2.97 -9.19 -1.58
CA GLY A 12 -2.00 -9.10 -2.69
C GLY A 12 -1.52 -7.69 -3.03
N VAL A 13 -1.82 -6.68 -2.22
CA VAL A 13 -1.32 -5.31 -2.43
C VAL A 13 0.04 -5.11 -1.76
N ASP A 14 1.00 -4.56 -2.50
CA ASP A 14 2.34 -4.19 -2.05
C ASP A 14 2.80 -2.86 -2.70
N ALA A 15 4.05 -2.44 -2.44
CA ALA A 15 4.58 -1.20 -3.00
C ALA A 15 4.76 -1.22 -4.52
N ASN A 16 4.82 -2.39 -5.15
CA ASN A 16 5.02 -2.52 -6.59
C ASN A 16 3.71 -2.38 -7.38
N ASN A 17 2.56 -2.71 -6.77
CA ASN A 17 1.26 -2.68 -7.43
C ASN A 17 0.25 -1.69 -6.82
N ALA A 18 0.56 -1.06 -5.68
CA ALA A 18 -0.32 -0.09 -5.03
C ALA A 18 -0.73 1.05 -5.97
N ALA A 19 0.20 1.56 -6.80
CA ALA A 19 -0.09 2.62 -7.76
C ALA A 19 -1.15 2.20 -8.80
N ASP A 20 -1.10 0.94 -9.24
CA ASP A 20 -2.02 0.42 -10.25
C ASP A 20 -3.44 0.27 -9.70
N PHE A 21 -3.58 -0.18 -8.45
CA PHE A 21 -4.89 -0.20 -7.77
C PHE A 21 -5.50 1.19 -7.65
N ILE A 22 -4.70 2.20 -7.28
CA ILE A 22 -5.16 3.59 -7.20
C ILE A 22 -5.59 4.10 -8.58
N ARG A 23 -4.79 3.87 -9.63
CA ARG A 23 -5.12 4.25 -11.01
C ARG A 23 -6.37 3.55 -11.54
N ALA A 24 -6.61 2.32 -11.11
CA ALA A 24 -7.80 1.55 -11.45
C ALA A 24 -9.08 2.07 -10.76
N GLY A 25 -8.98 3.08 -9.88
CA GLY A 25 -10.11 3.70 -9.19
C GLY A 25 -10.31 3.22 -7.76
N ALA A 26 -9.30 2.58 -7.14
CA ALA A 26 -9.34 2.34 -5.70
C ALA A 26 -9.16 3.66 -4.93
N ASP A 27 -10.09 3.96 -4.02
CA ASP A 27 -9.95 5.10 -3.11
C ASP A 27 -8.96 4.80 -1.97
N VAL A 28 -8.96 3.54 -1.54
CA VAL A 28 -8.18 3.02 -0.40
C VAL A 28 -7.61 1.66 -0.77
N ILE A 29 -6.43 1.33 -0.28
CA ILE A 29 -5.85 -0.02 -0.38
C ILE A 29 -5.62 -0.58 1.02
N CYS A 30 -5.88 -1.88 1.22
CA CYS A 30 -5.52 -2.58 2.45
C CYS A 30 -4.24 -3.38 2.26
N VAL A 31 -3.25 -3.14 3.13
CA VAL A 31 -1.95 -3.77 3.06
C VAL A 31 -1.69 -4.56 4.34
N GLY A 32 -1.32 -5.83 4.18
CA GLY A 32 -1.01 -6.75 5.27
C GLY A 32 0.48 -7.09 5.32
N SER A 33 0.83 -8.27 4.81
CA SER A 33 2.20 -8.81 4.83
C SER A 33 3.25 -7.93 4.16
N ALA A 34 2.87 -7.09 3.18
CA ALA A 34 3.80 -6.15 2.57
C ALA A 34 4.19 -4.97 3.47
N LEU A 35 3.41 -4.70 4.53
CA LEU A 35 3.77 -3.72 5.57
C LEU A 35 4.35 -4.41 6.81
N ILE A 36 3.72 -5.51 7.24
CA ILE A 36 4.01 -6.22 8.48
C ILE A 36 4.99 -7.36 8.23
N ASP A 37 6.26 -7.11 8.55
CA ASP A 37 7.34 -8.10 8.54
C ASP A 37 7.45 -8.75 9.93
N LYS A 38 7.17 -10.06 10.02
CA LYS A 38 7.06 -10.77 11.29
C LYS A 38 8.44 -11.02 11.90
N GLU A 39 9.42 -11.30 11.06
CA GLU A 39 10.81 -11.52 11.43
C GLU A 39 11.41 -10.23 11.98
N ALA A 40 11.18 -9.09 11.31
CA ALA A 40 11.58 -7.78 11.80
C ALA A 40 10.93 -7.43 13.14
N ILE A 41 9.65 -7.76 13.35
CA ILE A 41 9.00 -7.58 14.66
C ILE A 41 9.66 -8.44 15.73
N ALA A 42 9.92 -9.71 15.44
CA ALA A 42 10.54 -10.64 16.39
C ALA A 42 11.96 -10.19 16.80
N GLU A 43 12.68 -9.54 15.88
CA GLU A 43 14.03 -9.02 16.10
C GLU A 43 14.04 -7.56 16.59
N GLY A 44 12.88 -6.91 16.76
CA GLY A 44 12.77 -5.52 17.21
C GLY A 44 13.19 -4.47 16.17
N ARG A 45 13.30 -4.84 14.90
CA ARG A 45 13.74 -3.99 13.77
C ARG A 45 12.60 -3.16 13.16
N PHE A 46 11.99 -2.28 13.95
CA PHE A 46 10.83 -1.47 13.52
C PHE A 46 11.14 -0.46 12.40
N GLU A 47 12.41 -0.16 12.16
CA GLU A 47 12.89 0.60 11.01
C GLU A 47 12.50 -0.06 9.67
N VAL A 48 12.42 -1.39 9.62
CA VAL A 48 11.99 -2.14 8.43
C VAL A 48 10.52 -1.83 8.11
N LEU A 49 9.65 -1.86 9.12
CA LEU A 49 8.23 -1.53 8.96
C LEU A 49 8.05 -0.06 8.53
N THR A 50 8.88 0.83 9.07
CA THR A 50 8.88 2.25 8.69
C THR A 50 9.26 2.41 7.21
N GLU A 51 10.27 1.68 6.75
CA GLU A 51 10.69 1.71 5.35
C GLU A 51 9.63 1.12 4.41
N ASN A 52 9.02 0.00 4.79
CA ASN A 52 7.88 -0.57 4.05
C ASN A 52 6.74 0.44 3.92
N ALA A 53 6.39 1.13 5.02
CA ALA A 53 5.37 2.18 5.01
C ALA A 53 5.74 3.33 4.07
N ARG A 54 7.01 3.79 4.05
CA ARG A 54 7.47 4.84 3.14
C ARG A 54 7.30 4.45 1.68
N ARG A 55 7.69 3.22 1.33
CA ARG A 55 7.55 2.69 -0.04
C ARG A 55 6.09 2.62 -0.48
N LEU A 56 5.21 2.12 0.39
CA LEU A 56 3.77 2.08 0.14
C LEU A 56 3.19 3.48 -0.07
N LEU A 57 3.55 4.44 0.78
CA LEU A 57 3.11 5.82 0.66
C LEU A 57 3.61 6.47 -0.64
N ALA A 58 4.85 6.20 -1.05
CA ALA A 58 5.39 6.69 -2.32
C ALA A 58 4.59 6.15 -3.51
N ALA A 59 4.32 4.84 -3.55
CA ALA A 59 3.52 4.22 -4.61
C ALA A 59 2.08 4.76 -4.66
N VAL A 60 1.44 4.99 -3.50
CA VAL A 60 0.11 5.62 -3.45
C VAL A 60 0.14 7.05 -3.96
N LYS A 61 1.15 7.86 -3.59
CA LYS A 61 1.31 9.23 -4.10
C LYS A 61 1.51 9.24 -5.61
N GLU A 62 2.33 8.33 -6.13
CA GLU A 62 2.53 8.14 -7.57
C GLU A 62 1.21 7.80 -8.28
N GLY A 63 0.45 6.84 -7.75
CA GLY A 63 -0.87 6.47 -8.29
C GLY A 63 -1.86 7.64 -8.30
N ARG A 64 -1.74 8.58 -7.35
CA ARG A 64 -2.56 9.80 -7.26
C ARG A 64 -2.03 10.97 -8.09
N GLY A 65 -0.85 10.86 -8.72
CA GLY A 65 -0.21 11.96 -9.45
C GLY A 65 0.32 13.08 -8.54
N GLN A 66 0.69 12.76 -7.30
CA GLN A 66 1.18 13.72 -6.29
C GLN A 66 2.72 13.71 -6.15
N SER A 67 3.42 13.52 -7.27
CA SER A 67 4.89 13.38 -7.32
C SER A 67 5.61 14.73 -7.25
#